data_AF-A0A9P9A309-F1
#
_entry.id   AF-A0A9P9A309-F1
#
_cell.length_a   1.000
_cell.length_b   1.000
_cell.length_c   1.000
_cell.angle_alpha   90.00
_cell.angle_beta   90.00
_cell.angle_gamma   90.00
#
_symmetry.space_group_name_H-M   'P 1'
#
loop_
_entity.id
_entity.type
_entity.pdbx_description
1 polymer ?
#
loop_
_entity_poly.entity_id
_entity_poly.type
_entity_poly.pdbx_seq_one_letter_code
_entity_poly.pdbx_strand_id
1 'polypeptide(L)'
;MATFRNLPNVVSTAFGLLCITSAIPFIGIPVPTKSWVIYYAEKNKWLSELSGRRLSPKQAGYAGALLRVTVGICCMHPVTREAALVLNGVVVSRGTVLAHRDGRPMSPQWIMLSAIALCLVLGRL
;
A
#
# COMPACT_ATOMS: atom_id res chain seq x y z
N MET A 1 33.57 -8.76 4.01
CA MET A 1 32.51 -8.28 4.94
C MET A 1 31.66 -7.26 4.20
N ALA A 2 30.59 -7.71 3.56
CA ALA A 2 29.76 -6.87 2.72
C ALA A 2 28.39 -6.65 3.39
N THR A 3 27.96 -5.38 3.45
CA THR A 3 26.57 -4.97 3.17
C THR A 3 25.42 -5.26 4.16
N PHE A 4 25.62 -5.37 5.48
CA PHE A 4 24.48 -5.37 6.42
C PHE A 4 24.00 -3.98 6.88
N ARG A 5 24.89 -2.98 6.95
CA ARG A 5 24.52 -1.60 7.34
C ARG A 5 23.53 -0.91 6.40
N ASN A 6 23.46 -1.34 5.14
CA ASN A 6 22.57 -0.74 4.14
C ASN A 6 21.26 -1.53 3.96
N LEU A 7 21.11 -2.68 4.61
CA LEU A 7 19.92 -3.53 4.48
C LEU A 7 18.61 -2.78 4.80
N PRO A 8 18.52 -1.93 5.85
CA PRO A 8 17.30 -1.19 6.14
C PRO A 8 16.94 -0.21 5.02
N ASN A 9 17.94 0.42 4.41
CA ASN A 9 17.75 1.36 3.30
C ASN A 9 17.32 0.64 2.02
N VAL A 10 17.92 -0.50 1.71
CA VAL A 10 17.56 -1.30 0.54
C VAL A 10 16.13 -1.83 0.66
N VAL A 11 15.77 -2.40 1.81
CA VAL A 11 14.43 -2.97 2.01
C VAL A 11 13.36 -1.88 1.99
N SER A 12 13.61 -0.74 2.66
CA SER A 12 12.67 0.39 2.64
C SER A 12 12.53 1.01 1.26
N THR A 13 13.61 1.03 0.47
CA THR A 13 13.58 1.49 -0.92
C THR A 13 12.78 0.54 -1.80
N ALA A 14 13.01 -0.77 -1.68
CA ALA A 14 12.24 -1.77 -2.42
C ALA A 14 10.75 -1.71 -2.06
N PHE A 15 10.42 -1.59 -0.77
CA PHE A 15 9.04 -1.39 -0.31
C PHE A 15 8.42 -0.11 -0.88
N GLY A 16 9.16 1.00 -0.85
CA GLY A 16 8.69 2.28 -1.39
C GLY A 16 8.40 2.22 -2.90
N LEU A 17 9.30 1.59 -3.67
CA LEU A 17 9.12 1.36 -5.10
C LEU A 17 7.94 0.44 -5.40
N LEU A 18 7.71 -0.60 -4.59
CA LEU A 18 6.54 -1.47 -4.72
C LEU A 18 5.24 -0.71 -4.43
N CYS A 19 5.25 0.19 -3.43
CA CYS A 19 4.10 1.05 -3.17
C CYS A 19 3.79 1.93 -4.39
N ILE A 20 4.78 2.61 -4.95
CA ILE A 20 4.64 3.48 -6.13
C ILE A 20 4.15 2.69 -7.35
N THR A 21 4.81 1.59 -7.71
CA THR A 21 4.45 0.81 -8.89
C THR A 21 3.08 0.16 -8.75
N SER A 22 2.67 -0.21 -7.54
CA SER A 22 1.33 -0.74 -7.28
C SER A 22 0.21 0.31 -7.34
N ALA A 23 0.53 1.60 -7.58
CA ALA A 23 -0.44 2.66 -7.86
C ALA A 23 -0.90 2.66 -9.34
N ILE A 24 -0.09 2.11 -10.24
CA ILE A 24 -0.37 2.02 -11.70
C ILE A 24 -1.79 1.48 -12.01
N PRO A 25 -2.26 0.39 -11.38
CA PRO A 25 -3.58 -0.17 -11.68
C PRO A 25 -4.73 0.75 -11.22
N PHE A 26 -4.51 1.58 -10.20
CA PHE A 26 -5.54 2.48 -9.66
C PHE A 26 -5.87 3.63 -10.62
N ILE A 27 -4.93 4.01 -11.49
CA ILE A 27 -5.11 5.08 -12.47
C ILE A 27 -5.55 4.58 -13.84
N GLY A 28 -5.81 3.27 -13.98
CA GLY A 28 -6.36 2.67 -15.19
C GLY A 28 -5.32 2.30 -16.25
N ILE A 29 -4.03 2.24 -15.90
CA ILE A 29 -3.00 1.73 -16.81
C ILE A 29 -3.19 0.21 -16.95
N PRO A 30 -3.12 -0.35 -18.18
CA PRO A 30 -3.28 -1.78 -18.41
C PRO A 30 -2.28 -2.59 -17.60
N VAL A 31 -2.77 -3.54 -16.84
CA VAL A 31 -1.97 -4.56 -16.17
C VAL A 31 -2.03 -5.86 -16.97
N PRO A 32 -0.98 -6.70 -16.93
CA PRO A 32 -0.86 -7.87 -17.79
C PRO A 32 -1.95 -8.93 -17.58
N THR A 33 -2.78 -8.82 -16.55
CA THR A 33 -3.78 -9.84 -16.23
C THR A 33 -5.16 -9.24 -15.99
N LYS A 34 -6.17 -9.80 -16.65
CA LYS A 34 -7.58 -9.41 -16.51
C LYS A 34 -8.09 -9.51 -15.07
N SER A 35 -7.61 -10.49 -14.30
CA SER A 35 -7.96 -10.67 -12.89
C SER A 35 -7.58 -9.47 -12.02
N TRP A 36 -6.43 -8.86 -12.28
CA TRP A 36 -5.96 -7.68 -11.55
C TRP A 36 -6.79 -6.44 -11.87
N VAL A 37 -7.21 -6.27 -13.13
CA VAL A 37 -8.12 -5.18 -13.53
C VAL A 37 -9.45 -5.30 -12.79
N ILE A 38 -10.05 -6.50 -12.78
CA ILE A 38 -11.32 -6.76 -12.09
C ILE A 38 -11.17 -6.48 -10.60
N TYR A 39 -10.13 -7.02 -9.97
CA TYR A 39 -9.85 -6.80 -8.54
C TYR A 39 -9.74 -5.32 -8.18
N TYR A 40 -8.99 -4.51 -8.95
CA TYR A 40 -8.84 -3.09 -8.65
C TYR A 40 -10.09 -2.27 -8.95
N ALA A 41 -10.87 -2.65 -9.97
CA ALA A 41 -12.17 -2.03 -10.23
C ALA A 41 -13.15 -2.28 -9.07
N GLU A 42 -13.23 -3.52 -8.59
CA GLU A 42 -14.05 -3.88 -7.42
C GLU A 42 -13.57 -3.17 -6.15
N LYS A 43 -12.24 -3.09 -5.95
CA LYS A 43 -11.64 -2.36 -4.83
C LYS A 43 -12.00 -0.87 -4.86
N ASN A 44 -11.92 -0.24 -6.02
CA ASN A 44 -12.27 1.16 -6.19
C ASN A 44 -13.77 1.42 -5.92
N LYS A 45 -14.64 0.50 -6.36
CA LYS A 45 -16.07 0.54 -6.05
C LYS A 45 -16.31 0.41 -4.53
N TRP A 46 -15.66 -0.53 -3.88
CA TRP A 46 -15.77 -0.72 -2.43
C TRP A 46 -15.29 0.50 -1.64
N LEU A 47 -14.18 1.13 -2.05
CA LEU A 47 -13.70 2.37 -1.44
C LEU A 47 -14.69 3.52 -1.62
N SER A 48 -15.34 3.62 -2.79
CA SER A 48 -16.43 4.56 -3.04
C SER A 48 -17.59 4.32 -2.07
N GLU A 49 -18.03 3.08 -1.90
CA GLU A 49 -19.09 2.70 -0.95
C GLU A 49 -18.73 3.06 0.50
N LEU A 50 -17.50 2.77 0.94
CA LEU A 50 -16.99 3.13 2.26
C LEU A 50 -16.97 4.65 2.49
N SER A 51 -16.79 5.44 1.44
CA SER A 51 -16.86 6.91 1.51
C SER A 51 -18.30 7.45 1.57
N GLY A 52 -19.32 6.58 1.64
CA GLY A 52 -20.72 6.96 1.50
C GLY A 52 -21.04 7.46 0.09
N ARG A 53 -20.32 6.96 -0.92
CA ARG A 53 -20.37 7.41 -2.32
C ARG A 53 -20.04 8.89 -2.54
N ARG A 54 -19.38 9.54 -1.58
CA ARG A 54 -18.87 10.92 -1.72
C ARG A 54 -17.78 11.03 -2.80
N LEU A 55 -17.01 9.95 -2.98
CA LEU A 55 -16.08 9.80 -4.09
C LEU A 55 -16.66 8.81 -5.10
N SER A 56 -16.60 9.14 -6.38
CA SER A 56 -16.80 8.14 -7.45
C SER A 56 -15.73 7.04 -7.34
N PRO A 57 -15.98 5.81 -7.86
CA PRO A 57 -14.97 4.75 -7.87
C PRO A 57 -13.65 5.20 -8.49
N LYS A 58 -13.69 6.02 -9.55
CA LYS A 58 -12.49 6.57 -10.19
C LYS A 58 -11.72 7.52 -9.26
N GLN A 59 -12.41 8.42 -8.56
CA GLN A 59 -11.78 9.32 -7.58
C GLN A 59 -11.22 8.56 -6.37
N ALA A 60 -11.94 7.55 -5.89
CA ALA A 60 -11.44 6.68 -4.83
C ALA A 60 -10.18 5.92 -5.27
N GLY A 61 -10.13 5.51 -6.54
CA GLY A 61 -8.93 4.97 -7.18
C GLY A 61 -7.76 5.94 -7.16
N TYR A 62 -7.96 7.16 -7.66
CA TYR A 62 -6.93 8.20 -7.65
C TYR A 62 -6.43 8.56 -6.24
N ALA A 63 -7.34 8.65 -5.26
CA ALA A 63 -6.97 8.89 -3.87
C ALA A 63 -6.09 7.75 -3.32
N GLY A 64 -6.45 6.50 -3.62
CA GLY A 64 -5.64 5.32 -3.28
C GLY A 64 -4.26 5.33 -3.96
N ALA A 65 -4.20 5.72 -5.23
CA ALA A 65 -2.95 5.86 -5.99
C ALA A 65 -2.03 6.91 -5.36
N LEU A 66 -2.57 8.10 -5.08
CA LEU A 66 -1.84 9.20 -4.47
C LEU A 66 -1.24 8.78 -3.12
N LEU A 67 -2.06 8.16 -2.25
CA LEU A 67 -1.59 7.68 -0.95
C LEU A 67 -0.44 6.69 -1.08
N ARG A 68 -0.53 5.74 -2.04
CA ARG A 68 0.54 4.76 -2.28
C ARG A 68 1.83 5.41 -2.75
N VAL A 69 1.75 6.39 -3.63
CA VAL A 69 2.92 7.14 -4.10
C VAL A 69 3.54 7.94 -2.96
N THR A 70 2.73 8.69 -2.19
CA THR A 70 3.21 9.48 -1.05
C THR A 70 3.90 8.61 0.00
N VAL A 71 3.26 7.51 0.42
CA VAL A 71 3.88 6.56 1.36
C VAL A 71 5.18 6.00 0.79
N GLY A 72 5.19 5.62 -0.49
CA GLY A 72 6.38 5.06 -1.12
C GLY A 72 7.57 6.01 -1.12
N ILE A 73 7.34 7.29 -1.46
CA ILE A 73 8.36 8.34 -1.40
C ILE A 73 8.85 8.53 0.04
N CYS A 74 7.94 8.64 1.01
CA CYS A 74 8.33 8.84 2.41
C CYS A 74 9.09 7.63 2.99
N CYS A 75 8.78 6.40 2.60
CA CYS A 75 9.54 5.21 3.02
C CYS A 75 10.98 5.20 2.48
N MET A 76 11.20 5.77 1.30
CA MET A 76 12.53 5.89 0.69
C MET A 76 13.41 6.93 1.41
N HIS A 77 12.82 7.96 2.01
CA HIS A 77 13.55 9.00 2.73
C HIS A 77 13.80 8.63 4.21
N PRO A 78 15.07 8.50 4.67
CA PRO A 78 15.37 8.03 6.03
C PRO A 78 14.68 8.82 7.14
N VAL A 79 14.57 10.14 6.99
CA VAL A 79 13.99 11.05 8.00
C VAL A 79 12.49 10.81 8.22
N THR A 80 11.76 10.42 7.18
CA THR A 80 10.29 10.28 7.23
C THR A 80 9.82 8.83 7.23
N ARG A 81 10.75 7.87 7.08
CA ARG A 81 10.47 6.45 6.90
C ARG A 81 9.64 5.83 8.02
N GLU A 82 10.08 5.94 9.28
CA GLU A 82 9.40 5.27 10.39
C GLU A 82 7.98 5.82 10.56
N ALA A 83 7.83 7.15 10.53
CA ALA A 83 6.52 7.79 10.59
C ALA A 83 5.61 7.33 9.44
N ALA A 84 6.13 7.26 8.21
CA ALA A 84 5.37 6.78 7.05
C ALA A 84 4.94 5.32 7.19
N LEU A 85 5.83 4.44 7.67
CA LEU A 85 5.53 3.03 7.91
C LEU A 85 4.48 2.83 8.99
N VAL A 86 4.57 3.58 10.10
CA VAL A 86 3.57 3.53 11.19
C VAL A 86 2.21 4.03 10.71
N LEU A 87 2.15 5.19 10.05
CA LEU A 87 0.90 5.72 9.51
C LEU A 87 0.28 4.78 8.49
N ASN A 88 1.08 4.24 7.57
CA ASN A 88 0.61 3.25 6.62
C ASN A 88 0.12 1.98 7.33
N GLY A 89 0.82 1.53 8.37
CA GLY A 89 0.42 0.42 9.22
C GLY A 89 -0.97 0.61 9.84
N VAL A 90 -1.27 1.81 10.36
CA VAL A 90 -2.60 2.14 10.91
C VAL A 90 -3.67 2.10 9.83
N VAL A 91 -3.42 2.71 8.68
CA VAL A 91 -4.38 2.74 7.55
C VAL A 91 -4.67 1.32 7.05
N VAL A 92 -3.62 0.51 6.86
CA VAL A 92 -3.75 -0.87 6.39
C VAL A 92 -4.43 -1.74 7.44
N SER A 93 -4.13 -1.56 8.73
CA SER A 93 -4.81 -2.28 9.82
C SER A 93 -6.30 -1.99 9.85
N ARG A 94 -6.69 -0.72 9.75
CA ARG A 94 -8.11 -0.33 9.63
C ARG A 94 -8.75 -0.94 8.39
N GLY A 95 -8.07 -0.86 7.25
CA GLY A 95 -8.52 -1.48 6.00
C GLY A 95 -8.66 -3.01 6.10
N THR A 96 -7.82 -3.66 6.90
CA THR A 96 -7.84 -5.11 7.16
C THR A 96 -9.07 -5.50 7.96
N VAL A 97 -9.39 -4.75 9.03
CA VAL A 97 -10.61 -4.97 9.83
C VAL A 97 -11.86 -4.81 8.97
N LEU A 98 -11.93 -3.75 8.15
CA LEU A 98 -13.06 -3.51 7.25
C LEU A 98 -13.17 -4.60 6.18
N ALA A 99 -12.05 -5.01 5.58
CA ALA A 99 -12.02 -6.08 4.59
C ALA A 99 -12.49 -7.41 5.18
N HIS A 100 -12.07 -7.74 6.41
CA HIS A 100 -12.50 -8.94 7.10
C HIS A 100 -14.00 -8.94 7.36
N ARG A 101 -14.53 -7.84 7.90
CA ARG A 101 -15.97 -7.66 8.15
C ARG A 101 -16.80 -7.81 6.86
N ASP A 102 -16.30 -7.28 5.75
CA ASP A 102 -17.00 -7.27 4.47
C ASP A 102 -16.71 -8.51 3.60
N GLY A 103 -16.04 -9.55 4.14
CA GLY A 103 -15.75 -10.80 3.44
C GLY A 103 -14.82 -10.68 2.23
N ARG A 104 -13.94 -9.68 2.22
CA ARG A 104 -13.04 -9.37 1.10
C ARG A 104 -11.75 -10.22 1.14
N PRO A 105 -11.01 -10.33 0.02
CA PRO A 105 -9.73 -11.03 0.00
C PRO A 105 -8.75 -10.46 1.02
N MET A 106 -8.28 -11.32 1.94
CA MET A 106 -7.40 -10.90 3.04
C MET A 106 -5.92 -10.96 2.69
N SER A 107 -5.54 -11.76 1.68
CA SER A 107 -4.12 -11.94 1.31
C SER A 107 -3.39 -10.64 1.00
N PRO A 108 -3.94 -9.65 0.28
CA PRO A 108 -3.21 -8.41 0.01
C PRO A 108 -2.96 -7.59 1.28
N GLN A 109 -3.83 -7.73 2.29
CA GLN A 109 -3.75 -6.96 3.51
C GLN A 109 -2.69 -7.54 4.44
N TRP A 110 -2.68 -8.87 4.58
CA TRP A 110 -1.64 -9.58 5.32
C TRP A 110 -0.26 -9.38 4.72
N ILE A 111 -0.12 -9.46 3.39
CA ILE A 111 1.15 -9.20 2.71
C ILE A 111 1.65 -7.79 3.03
N MET A 112 0.76 -6.79 2.99
CA MET A 112 1.14 -5.41 3.26
C MET A 112 1.51 -5.18 4.73
N LEU A 113 0.76 -5.73 5.69
CA LEU A 113 1.10 -5.66 7.11
C LEU A 113 2.44 -6.34 7.43
N SER A 114 2.67 -7.53 6.88
CA SER A 114 3.95 -8.25 7.06
C SER A 114 5.13 -7.46 6.48
N ALA A 115 4.96 -6.85 5.31
CA ALA A 115 6.00 -6.02 4.70
C ALA A 115 6.31 -4.77 5.54
N ILE A 116 5.29 -4.11 6.09
CA ILE A 116 5.46 -2.95 7.00
C ILE A 116 6.19 -3.38 8.27
N ALA A 117 5.76 -4.48 8.89
CA ALA A 117 6.40 -5.01 10.10
C ALA A 117 7.88 -5.34 9.87
N LEU A 118 8.21 -5.98 8.74
CA LEU A 118 9.59 -6.27 8.35
C LEU A 118 10.42 -4.99 8.20
N CYS A 119 9.89 -3.97 7.51
CA CYS A 119 10.59 -2.69 7.34
C CYS A 119 10.84 -1.98 8.69
N LEU A 120 9.89 -2.03 9.62
CA LEU A 120 10.03 -1.45 10.95
C LEU A 120 11.06 -2.19 11.81
N VAL A 121 11.05 -3.53 11.78
CA VAL A 121 12.03 -4.34 12.51
C VAL A 121 13.44 -4.10 11.98
N LEU A 122 13.62 -4.16 10.66
CA LEU A 122 14.93 -3.93 10.04
C LEU A 122 15.41 -2.49 10.23
N GLY A 123 14.50 -1.50 10.28
CA GLY A 123 14.84 -0.11 10.55
C GLY A 123 15.42 0.15 11.95
N ARG A 124 15.27 -0.81 12.87
CA ARG A 124 15.76 -0.73 14.26
C ARG A 124 17.00 -1.59 14.54
N LEU A 125 17.48 -2.33 13.53
CA LEU A 125 18.72 -3.12 13.56
C LEU A 125 19.88 -2.32 12.95
#